data_AF-A0A815ULC0-F1
#
_entry.id   AF-A0A815ULC0-F1
#
_cell.length_a   1.000
_cell.length_b   1.000
_cell.length_c   1.000
_cell.angle_alpha   90.00
_cell.angle_beta   90.00
_cell.angle_gamma   90.00
#
_symmetry.space_group_name_H-M   'P 1'
#
loop_
_entity.id
_entity.type
_entity.pdbx_description
1 polymer ?
#
loop_
_entity_poly.entity_id
_entity_poly.type
_entity_poly.pdbx_seq_one_letter_code
_entity_poly.pdbx_strand_id
1 'polypeptide(L)'
;MKSKAPFGGISVIVLGNFNQLRPVGDKYIFQFNNSYNALVDNPLWSLFELFELTEIMRQKDDKTFAIALSNLAKGMMTLEDINLFKSRIISAEKLDVVEDAIRVFRSNAEVDAYNAKVLSSLNTEGATANAYDFCVGDGLASVKEKVLTNVKNLKTTETYGLPLEINLKVDAKYMMTVNIDIEDGLVNGACGKLIMIDYGKLQKTNETVPCRLWIIFNEEKTGRKTRANFQNVMRNRNIDLSLTPIEPVTRQINTKSTNFKVERKQFPVVPCEAMTIYKSQGGTYEKVVVNLKKGMTRSELYVASSRATKAGGLYLVGDFVPPKPPESNDAVAMMFKNMRSERMLKFSLEFPEES
;
A
#
# COMPACT_ATOMS: atom_id res chain seq x y z
N MET A 1 -15.42 -29.09 20.79
CA MET A 1 -15.07 -28.00 21.73
C MET A 1 -14.00 -27.13 21.08
N LYS A 2 -14.09 -25.80 21.19
CA LYS A 2 -12.98 -24.92 20.76
C LYS A 2 -11.83 -25.08 21.76
N SER A 3 -10.60 -25.25 21.27
CA SER A 3 -9.40 -25.37 22.11
C SER A 3 -9.22 -24.12 22.99
N LYS A 4 -8.78 -24.31 24.23
CA LYS A 4 -8.40 -23.23 25.16
C LYS A 4 -6.93 -22.81 25.01
N ALA A 5 -6.16 -23.50 24.19
CA ALA A 5 -4.77 -23.12 23.93
C ALA A 5 -4.70 -21.74 23.25
N PRO A 6 -3.60 -20.98 23.43
CA PRO A 6 -3.38 -19.74 22.69
C PRO A 6 -3.63 -19.94 21.18
N PHE A 7 -4.32 -18.98 20.56
CA PHE A 7 -4.69 -19.04 19.14
C PHE A 7 -5.46 -20.31 18.72
N GLY A 8 -6.14 -20.99 19.66
CA GLY A 8 -6.86 -22.23 19.37
C GLY A 8 -5.95 -23.44 19.11
N GLY A 9 -4.67 -23.37 19.50
CA GLY A 9 -3.69 -24.44 19.28
C GLY A 9 -2.96 -24.35 17.94
N ILE A 10 -3.06 -23.23 17.23
CA ILE A 10 -2.37 -22.99 15.97
C ILE A 10 -1.02 -22.32 16.25
N SER A 11 0.04 -22.78 15.59
CA SER A 11 1.33 -22.09 15.57
C SER A 11 1.23 -20.79 14.77
N VAL A 12 1.57 -19.67 15.38
CA VAL A 12 1.47 -18.34 14.76
C VAL A 12 2.87 -17.78 14.52
N ILE A 13 3.18 -17.46 13.26
CA ILE A 13 4.38 -16.73 12.87
C ILE A 13 3.95 -15.33 12.44
N VAL A 14 4.51 -14.31 13.07
CA VAL A 14 4.28 -12.90 12.72
C VAL A 14 5.55 -12.29 12.15
N LEU A 15 5.40 -11.55 11.05
CA LEU A 15 6.49 -10.88 10.36
C LEU A 15 6.22 -9.38 10.37
N GLY A 16 7.23 -8.57 10.70
CA GLY A 16 7.07 -7.12 10.75
C GLY A 16 8.34 -6.40 11.16
N ASN A 17 8.28 -5.06 11.16
CA ASN A 17 9.37 -4.21 11.59
C ASN A 17 8.80 -3.02 12.37
N PHE A 18 8.99 -3.02 13.69
CA PHE A 18 8.46 -1.97 14.58
C PHE A 18 9.15 -0.61 14.45
N ASN A 19 10.26 -0.52 13.71
CA ASN A 19 10.84 0.78 13.34
C ASN A 19 10.09 1.44 12.16
N GLN A 20 9.17 0.71 11.51
CA GLN A 20 8.28 1.28 10.49
C GLN A 20 7.10 2.00 11.15
N LEU A 21 6.04 2.27 10.39
CA LEU A 21 4.86 2.96 10.91
C LEU A 21 4.08 2.04 11.84
N ARG A 22 3.57 2.62 12.92
CA ARG A 22 2.61 1.97 13.83
C ARG A 22 1.23 1.88 13.17
N PRO A 23 0.29 1.09 13.74
CA PRO A 23 -1.09 1.07 13.25
C PRO A 23 -1.72 2.47 13.29
N VAL A 24 -2.54 2.78 12.28
CA VAL A 24 -3.15 4.09 12.13
C VAL A 24 -4.13 4.34 13.28
N GLY A 25 -3.91 5.42 14.03
CA GLY A 25 -4.79 5.81 15.14
C GLY A 25 -4.65 4.94 16.40
N ASP A 26 -3.70 4.01 16.43
CA ASP A 26 -3.52 3.09 17.56
C ASP A 26 -2.09 3.14 18.12
N LYS A 27 -1.90 2.49 19.28
CA LYS A 27 -0.60 2.25 19.90
C LYS A 27 0.02 0.95 19.36
N TYR A 28 1.29 0.72 19.70
CA TYR A 28 1.89 -0.59 19.44
C TYR A 28 1.22 -1.67 20.30
N ILE A 29 1.18 -2.90 19.77
CA ILE A 29 0.55 -4.06 20.43
C ILE A 29 1.12 -4.36 21.83
N PHE A 30 2.37 -3.93 22.09
CA PHE A 30 3.10 -4.08 23.34
C PHE A 30 3.01 -2.87 24.27
N GLN A 31 2.28 -1.81 23.89
CA GLN A 31 2.04 -0.65 24.74
C GLN A 31 0.71 -0.80 25.48
N PHE A 32 0.72 -0.50 26.78
CA PHE A 32 -0.47 -0.56 27.62
C PHE A 32 -1.48 0.57 27.31
N ASN A 33 -2.77 0.23 27.38
CA ASN A 33 -3.84 1.22 27.46
C ASN A 33 -4.20 1.46 28.92
N ASN A 34 -3.87 2.65 29.45
CA ASN A 34 -4.25 3.10 30.79
C ASN A 34 -5.78 3.35 30.95
N SER A 35 -6.61 2.87 30.03
CA SER A 35 -8.06 2.96 30.14
C SER A 35 -8.54 1.83 31.06
N TYR A 36 -9.31 2.19 32.09
CA TYR A 36 -9.82 1.39 33.22
C TYR A 36 -10.47 0.01 32.91
N ASN A 37 -10.52 -0.43 31.66
CA ASN A 37 -10.90 -1.79 31.25
C ASN A 37 -9.69 -2.74 31.02
N ALA A 38 -8.46 -2.28 31.26
CA ALA A 38 -7.24 -3.07 31.14
C ALA A 38 -6.99 -3.95 32.38
N LEU A 39 -7.84 -4.95 32.59
CA LEU A 39 -7.62 -5.99 33.62
C LEU A 39 -6.75 -7.15 33.13
N VAL A 40 -6.14 -7.05 31.95
CA VAL A 40 -5.17 -8.04 31.49
C VAL A 40 -4.10 -7.32 30.67
N ASP A 41 -2.82 -7.66 30.92
CA ASP A 41 -1.75 -7.55 29.94
C ASP A 41 -2.26 -7.95 28.55
N ASN A 42 -1.66 -7.52 27.44
CA ASN A 42 -1.95 -8.20 26.17
C ASN A 42 -1.28 -9.59 26.23
N PRO A 43 -1.97 -10.63 26.75
CA PRO A 43 -1.31 -11.78 27.35
C PRO A 43 -0.80 -12.72 26.25
N LEU A 44 -1.23 -12.50 25.01
CA LEU A 44 -0.78 -13.24 23.85
C LEU A 44 0.53 -12.69 23.31
N TRP A 45 0.82 -11.39 23.51
CA TRP A 45 2.08 -10.79 23.04
C TRP A 45 3.30 -11.35 23.78
N SER A 46 3.15 -11.66 25.07
CA SER A 46 4.23 -12.26 25.88
C SER A 46 4.63 -13.66 25.41
N LEU A 47 3.76 -14.36 24.67
CA LEU A 47 4.00 -15.71 24.13
C LEU A 47 4.91 -15.72 22.89
N PHE A 48 5.15 -14.58 22.25
CA PHE A 48 6.01 -14.53 21.07
C PHE A 48 7.49 -14.46 21.44
N GLU A 49 8.28 -15.24 20.72
CA GLU A 49 9.75 -15.19 20.69
C GLU A 49 10.24 -14.42 19.46
N LEU A 50 11.38 -13.76 19.60
CA LEU A 50 11.99 -12.92 18.57
C LEU A 50 13.04 -13.69 17.79
N PHE A 51 12.93 -13.66 16.46
CA PHE A 51 14.01 -14.00 15.54
C PHE A 51 14.29 -12.79 14.64
N GLU A 52 15.53 -12.28 14.65
CA GLU A 52 15.92 -11.09 13.88
C GLU A 52 16.62 -11.49 12.59
N LEU A 53 16.06 -11.07 11.45
CA LEU A 53 16.76 -11.14 10.16
C LEU A 53 17.78 -10.00 10.08
N THR A 54 19.03 -10.34 9.79
CA THR A 54 20.16 -9.39 9.77
C THR A 54 20.59 -8.98 8.37
N GLU A 55 20.25 -9.76 7.35
CA GLU A 55 20.61 -9.49 5.96
C GLU A 55 19.59 -8.58 5.26
N ILE A 56 20.06 -7.45 4.72
CA ILE A 56 19.22 -6.48 4.00
C ILE A 56 19.24 -6.80 2.51
N MET A 57 18.18 -7.43 2.02
CA MET A 57 18.06 -7.81 0.60
C MET A 57 17.71 -6.66 -0.35
N ARG A 58 16.95 -5.66 0.12
CA ARG A 58 16.45 -4.57 -0.75
C ARG A 58 17.57 -3.65 -1.24
N GLN A 59 18.53 -3.34 -0.37
CA GLN A 59 19.69 -2.49 -0.65
C GLN A 59 21.00 -3.29 -0.71
N LYS A 60 20.94 -4.58 -1.09
CA LYS A 60 22.10 -5.49 -1.07
C LYS A 60 23.30 -4.97 -1.87
N ASP A 61 23.03 -4.22 -2.94
CA ASP A 61 24.03 -3.66 -3.85
C ASP A 61 24.55 -2.27 -3.42
N ASP A 62 24.06 -1.72 -2.31
CA ASP A 62 24.44 -0.40 -1.77
C ASP A 62 24.54 -0.46 -0.23
N LYS A 63 25.65 -1.03 0.25
CA LYS A 63 25.89 -1.24 1.69
C LYS A 63 25.90 0.06 2.49
N THR A 64 26.49 1.12 1.93
CA THR A 64 26.54 2.45 2.56
C THR A 64 25.12 2.98 2.80
N PHE A 65 24.25 2.87 1.80
CA PHE A 65 22.86 3.27 1.94
C PHE A 65 22.07 2.39 2.92
N ALA A 66 22.30 1.07 2.89
CA ALA A 66 21.67 0.12 3.81
C ALA A 66 22.00 0.43 5.28
N ILE A 67 23.26 0.79 5.56
CA ILE A 67 23.73 1.21 6.89
C ILE A 67 23.07 2.53 7.29
N ALA A 68 23.09 3.54 6.41
CA ALA A 68 22.49 4.84 6.68
C ALA A 68 20.98 4.74 6.96
N LEU A 69 20.25 3.90 6.23
CA LEU A 69 18.83 3.59 6.47
C LEU A 69 18.61 2.90 7.82
N SER A 70 19.49 1.97 8.19
CA SER A 70 19.41 1.27 9.48
C SER A 70 19.66 2.22 10.66
N ASN A 71 20.61 3.14 10.51
CA ASN A 71 20.89 4.17 11.50
C ASN A 71 19.75 5.19 11.59
N LEU A 72 19.15 5.57 10.45
CA LEU A 72 17.92 6.38 10.41
C LEU A 72 16.78 5.69 11.16
N ALA A 73 16.55 4.40 10.92
CA ALA A 73 15.50 3.62 11.60
C ALA A 73 15.68 3.60 13.12
N LYS A 74 16.92 3.53 13.58
CA LYS A 74 17.29 3.50 15.01
C LYS A 74 17.39 4.91 15.63
N GLY A 75 17.46 5.97 14.83
CA GLY A 75 17.71 7.34 15.29
C GLY A 75 19.16 7.58 15.73
N MET A 76 20.11 6.82 15.18
CA MET A 76 21.54 6.89 15.52
C MET A 76 22.37 7.26 14.29
N MET A 77 21.92 8.26 13.52
CA MET A 77 22.57 8.66 12.29
C MET A 77 23.93 9.32 12.56
N THR A 78 24.95 8.91 11.81
CA THR A 78 26.27 9.57 11.81
C THR A 78 26.26 10.81 10.92
N LEU A 79 27.35 11.58 10.93
CA LEU A 79 27.49 12.73 10.05
C LEU A 79 27.54 12.32 8.57
N GLU A 80 28.17 11.19 8.26
CA GLU A 80 28.21 10.59 6.93
C GLU A 80 26.81 10.20 6.46
N ASP A 81 26.00 9.58 7.33
CA ASP A 81 24.61 9.24 7.02
C ASP A 81 23.82 10.52 6.67
N ILE A 82 23.93 11.55 7.51
CA ILE A 82 23.22 12.82 7.30
C ILE A 82 23.65 13.47 5.98
N ASN A 83 24.95 13.48 5.69
CA ASN A 83 25.48 14.03 4.44
C ASN A 83 25.02 13.22 3.23
N LEU A 84 24.91 11.89 3.34
CA LEU A 84 24.34 11.03 2.30
C LEU A 84 22.90 11.46 2.00
N PHE A 85 22.02 11.55 2.99
CA PHE A 85 20.63 11.97 2.77
C PHE A 85 20.54 13.41 2.24
N LYS A 86 21.34 14.35 2.78
CA LYS A 86 21.39 15.73 2.26
C LYS A 86 21.84 15.79 0.81
N SER A 87 22.76 14.93 0.39
CA SER A 87 23.19 14.84 -1.02
C SER A 87 22.08 14.38 -1.98
N ARG A 88 21.00 13.81 -1.45
CA ARG A 88 19.83 13.37 -2.23
C ARG A 88 18.74 14.44 -2.34
N ILE A 89 18.94 15.62 -1.73
CA ILE A 89 18.01 16.74 -1.85
C ILE A 89 18.09 17.30 -3.27
N ILE A 90 16.93 17.44 -3.91
CA ILE A 90 16.79 18.03 -5.24
C ILE A 90 15.89 19.27 -5.20
N SER A 91 16.15 20.24 -6.07
CA SER A 91 15.28 21.41 -6.22
C SER A 91 13.97 21.04 -6.89
N ALA A 92 12.93 21.82 -6.65
CA ALA A 92 11.62 21.62 -7.25
C ALA A 92 11.66 21.66 -8.79
N GLU A 93 12.57 22.43 -9.41
CA GLU A 93 12.68 22.49 -10.87
C GLU A 93 13.26 21.21 -11.48
N LYS A 94 14.03 20.42 -10.71
CA LYS A 94 14.60 19.15 -11.19
C LYS A 94 13.64 17.96 -11.00
N LEU A 95 12.49 18.15 -10.34
CA LEU A 95 11.54 17.06 -10.09
C LEU A 95 10.94 16.49 -11.38
N ASP A 96 10.68 17.35 -12.37
CA ASP A 96 10.03 16.95 -13.61
C ASP A 96 10.97 16.15 -14.53
N VAL A 97 12.27 16.10 -14.20
CA VAL A 97 13.29 15.31 -14.90
C VAL A 97 13.41 13.89 -14.33
N VAL A 98 12.86 13.62 -13.13
CA VAL A 98 12.91 12.29 -12.53
C VAL A 98 11.78 11.43 -13.09
N GLU A 99 11.97 10.96 -14.32
CA GLU A 99 11.06 10.03 -14.98
C GLU A 99 10.96 8.70 -14.22
N ASP A 100 9.76 8.13 -14.27
CA ASP A 100 9.38 6.85 -13.69
C ASP A 100 9.50 6.68 -12.17
N ALA A 101 9.81 7.73 -11.42
CA ALA A 101 9.82 7.65 -9.97
C ALA A 101 8.41 7.60 -9.36
N ILE A 102 8.24 6.79 -8.32
CA ILE A 102 7.07 6.91 -7.46
C ILE A 102 7.24 8.12 -6.53
N ARG A 103 6.22 8.97 -6.42
CA ARG A 103 6.23 10.06 -5.45
C ARG A 103 5.51 9.64 -4.17
N VAL A 104 6.12 9.89 -3.02
CA VAL A 104 5.53 9.56 -1.72
C VAL A 104 5.29 10.82 -0.89
N PHE A 105 4.06 10.94 -0.38
CA PHE A 105 3.58 12.09 0.39
C PHE A 105 3.06 11.67 1.76
N ARG A 106 2.99 12.64 2.68
CA ARG A 106 2.46 12.39 4.02
C ARG A 106 0.94 12.26 4.04
N SER A 107 0.23 13.04 3.23
CA SER A 107 -1.23 13.15 3.27
C SER A 107 -1.91 12.73 1.96
N ASN A 108 -3.15 12.23 2.05
CA ASN A 108 -3.95 11.88 0.87
C ASN A 108 -4.23 13.10 -0.02
N ALA A 109 -4.47 14.28 0.56
CA ALA A 109 -4.75 15.49 -0.20
C ALA A 109 -3.60 15.86 -1.16
N GLU A 110 -2.34 15.67 -0.74
CA GLU A 110 -1.18 15.90 -1.60
C GLU A 110 -1.03 14.83 -2.68
N VAL A 111 -1.33 13.58 -2.35
CA VAL A 111 -1.37 12.47 -3.32
C VAL A 111 -2.42 12.75 -4.39
N ASP A 112 -3.63 13.11 -3.99
CA ASP A 112 -4.75 13.39 -4.88
C ASP A 112 -4.45 14.59 -5.78
N ALA A 113 -3.90 15.68 -5.22
CA ALA A 113 -3.50 16.85 -5.98
C ALA A 113 -2.40 16.53 -7.00
N TYR A 114 -1.39 15.75 -6.60
CA TYR A 114 -0.32 15.37 -7.51
C TYR A 114 -0.80 14.43 -8.62
N ASN A 115 -1.56 13.39 -8.28
CA ASN A 115 -2.15 12.47 -9.24
C ASN A 115 -3.04 13.22 -10.25
N ALA A 116 -3.89 14.14 -9.78
CA ALA A 116 -4.72 14.96 -10.65
C ALA A 116 -3.86 15.82 -11.60
N LYS A 117 -2.79 16.45 -11.10
CA LYS A 117 -1.85 17.23 -11.92
C LYS A 117 -1.21 16.39 -13.02
N VAL A 118 -0.72 15.18 -12.69
CA VAL A 118 -0.08 14.30 -13.68
C VAL A 118 -1.08 13.86 -14.73
N LEU A 119 -2.25 13.37 -14.31
CA LEU A 119 -3.32 12.95 -15.22
C LEU A 119 -3.78 14.07 -16.16
N SER A 120 -3.87 15.32 -15.66
CA SER A 120 -4.23 16.47 -16.50
C SER A 120 -3.14 16.87 -17.49
N SER A 121 -1.87 16.55 -17.19
CA SER A 121 -0.74 16.84 -18.08
C SER A 121 -0.52 15.79 -19.18
N LEU A 122 -1.13 14.60 -19.03
CA LEU A 122 -1.00 13.52 -20.01
C LEU A 122 -1.90 13.76 -21.22
N ASN A 123 -1.25 13.97 -22.37
CA ASN A 123 -1.88 14.10 -23.69
C ASN A 123 -2.15 12.72 -24.35
N THR A 124 -2.52 11.74 -23.54
CA THR A 124 -2.83 10.37 -23.97
C THR A 124 -4.35 10.13 -23.94
N GLU A 125 -4.77 9.00 -24.54
CA GLU A 125 -6.14 8.52 -24.46
C GLU A 125 -6.59 8.44 -23.00
N GLY A 126 -7.81 8.88 -22.71
CA GLY A 126 -8.37 8.81 -21.38
C GLY A 126 -9.88 8.71 -21.37
N ALA A 127 -10.42 8.29 -20.24
CA ALA A 127 -11.84 8.13 -20.04
C ALA A 127 -12.20 8.35 -18.56
N THR A 128 -13.43 8.78 -18.30
CA THR A 128 -13.98 8.82 -16.94
C THR A 128 -14.80 7.56 -16.70
N ALA A 129 -14.39 6.75 -15.73
CA ALA A 129 -15.12 5.55 -15.32
C ALA A 129 -15.97 5.86 -14.08
N ASN A 130 -17.28 5.94 -14.26
CA ASN A 130 -18.24 6.15 -13.17
C ASN A 130 -18.67 4.80 -12.56
N ALA A 131 -18.84 4.78 -11.24
CA ALA A 131 -19.32 3.61 -10.54
C ALA A 131 -20.83 3.41 -10.79
N TYR A 132 -21.24 2.14 -10.87
CA TYR A 132 -22.64 1.78 -10.97
C TYR A 132 -23.13 1.26 -9.61
N ASP A 133 -24.00 2.03 -8.98
CA ASP A 133 -24.62 1.67 -7.70
C ASP A 133 -26.03 1.11 -7.94
N PHE A 134 -26.27 -0.10 -7.42
CA PHE A 134 -27.53 -0.81 -7.51
C PHE A 134 -28.12 -0.99 -6.12
N CYS A 135 -29.40 -0.64 -5.94
CA CYS A 135 -30.11 -0.84 -4.69
C CYS A 135 -31.02 -2.07 -4.79
N VAL A 136 -30.75 -3.07 -3.95
CA VAL A 136 -31.48 -4.34 -3.85
C VAL A 136 -32.32 -4.32 -2.58
N GLY A 137 -33.61 -4.63 -2.72
CA GLY A 137 -34.57 -4.68 -1.62
C GLY A 137 -35.93 -4.11 -1.98
N ASP A 138 -36.94 -4.47 -1.19
CA ASP A 138 -38.32 -4.04 -1.38
C ASP A 138 -38.62 -2.80 -0.54
N GLY A 139 -39.27 -1.82 -1.18
CA GLY A 139 -39.71 -0.59 -0.53
C GLY A 139 -39.86 0.58 -1.50
N LEU A 140 -40.25 1.72 -0.95
CA LEU A 140 -40.57 2.95 -1.68
C LEU A 140 -39.40 3.44 -2.55
N ALA A 141 -39.69 3.81 -3.80
CA ALA A 141 -38.69 4.31 -4.76
C ALA A 141 -37.95 5.56 -4.24
N SER A 142 -38.65 6.46 -3.55
CA SER A 142 -38.06 7.65 -2.93
C SER A 142 -37.03 7.33 -1.84
N VAL A 143 -37.18 6.20 -1.15
CA VAL A 143 -36.20 5.74 -0.16
C VAL A 143 -34.99 5.11 -0.86
N LYS A 144 -35.20 4.35 -1.93
CA LYS A 144 -34.12 3.81 -2.77
C LYS A 144 -33.23 4.92 -3.32
N GLU A 145 -33.83 5.98 -3.85
CA GLU A 145 -33.12 7.14 -4.38
C GLU A 145 -32.30 7.87 -3.31
N LYS A 146 -32.88 8.10 -2.11
CA LYS A 146 -32.15 8.68 -0.98
C LYS A 146 -30.95 7.84 -0.57
N VAL A 147 -31.11 6.51 -0.52
CA VAL A 147 -30.02 5.58 -0.18
C VAL A 147 -28.90 5.65 -1.22
N LEU A 148 -29.24 5.63 -2.52
CA LEU A 148 -28.27 5.75 -3.61
C LEU A 148 -27.52 7.09 -3.58
N THR A 149 -28.23 8.20 -3.33
CA THR A 149 -27.60 9.52 -3.19
C THR A 149 -26.63 9.58 -2.01
N ASN A 150 -26.97 8.96 -0.88
CA ASN A 150 -26.08 8.90 0.28
C ASN A 150 -24.80 8.12 -0.01
N VAL A 151 -24.90 7.02 -0.76
CA VAL A 151 -23.74 6.17 -1.10
C VAL A 151 -22.73 6.87 -2.02
N LYS A 152 -23.16 7.85 -2.80
CA LYS A 152 -22.25 8.70 -3.61
C LYS A 152 -21.33 9.57 -2.74
N ASN A 153 -21.74 9.92 -1.52
CA ASN A 153 -20.95 10.76 -0.62
C ASN A 153 -19.96 9.97 0.25
N LEU A 154 -19.96 8.64 0.15
CA LEU A 154 -19.06 7.78 0.93
C LEU A 154 -17.63 7.84 0.38
N LYS A 155 -16.65 7.79 1.29
CA LYS A 155 -15.24 7.68 0.91
C LYS A 155 -14.96 6.30 0.33
N THR A 156 -13.92 6.20 -0.50
CA THR A 156 -13.46 4.93 -1.10
C THR A 156 -13.23 3.82 -0.08
N THR A 157 -12.79 4.16 1.14
CA THR A 157 -12.61 3.20 2.24
C THR A 157 -13.92 2.62 2.75
N GLU A 158 -15.00 3.40 2.72
CA GLU A 158 -16.35 3.00 3.14
C GLU A 158 -17.07 2.19 2.04
N THR A 159 -16.55 2.24 0.81
CA THR A 159 -17.04 1.49 -0.34
C THR A 159 -16.12 0.32 -0.71
N TYR A 160 -15.40 -0.21 0.27
CA TYR A 160 -14.53 -1.38 0.14
C TYR A 160 -13.47 -1.26 -0.97
N GLY A 161 -12.94 -0.06 -1.16
CA GLY A 161 -11.89 0.21 -2.14
C GLY A 161 -12.42 0.61 -3.52
N LEU A 162 -13.74 0.70 -3.73
CA LEU A 162 -14.32 1.07 -5.03
C LEU A 162 -14.68 2.57 -5.10
N PRO A 163 -13.89 3.39 -5.81
CA PRO A 163 -14.13 4.83 -5.91
C PRO A 163 -15.44 5.13 -6.66
N LEU A 164 -16.01 6.32 -6.46
CA LEU A 164 -17.20 6.75 -7.21
C LEU A 164 -16.87 7.04 -8.68
N GLU A 165 -15.75 7.71 -8.91
CA GLU A 165 -15.27 8.12 -10.22
C GLU A 165 -13.77 7.83 -10.33
N ILE A 166 -13.31 7.42 -11.51
CA ILE A 166 -11.90 7.24 -11.82
C ILE A 166 -11.60 7.98 -13.13
N ASN A 167 -10.64 8.90 -13.08
CA ASN A 167 -10.07 9.48 -14.29
C ASN A 167 -8.95 8.58 -14.80
N LEU A 168 -9.22 7.91 -15.92
CA LEU A 168 -8.33 6.98 -16.59
C LEU A 168 -7.52 7.73 -17.65
N LYS A 169 -6.20 7.52 -17.67
CA LYS A 169 -5.29 7.99 -18.71
C LYS A 169 -4.30 6.88 -19.04
N VAL A 170 -4.18 6.56 -20.32
CA VAL A 170 -3.12 5.68 -20.82
C VAL A 170 -1.76 6.30 -20.45
N ASP A 171 -0.79 5.44 -20.16
CA ASP A 171 0.53 5.72 -19.61
C ASP A 171 0.58 6.20 -18.14
N ALA A 172 -0.56 6.44 -17.49
CA ALA A 172 -0.58 6.71 -16.06
C ALA A 172 -0.49 5.41 -15.23
N LYS A 173 0.07 5.54 -14.02
CA LYS A 173 0.16 4.47 -13.03
C LYS A 173 -1.12 4.37 -12.20
N TYR A 174 -1.52 3.14 -11.92
CA TYR A 174 -2.68 2.81 -11.10
C TYR A 174 -2.32 1.73 -10.06
N MET A 175 -2.97 1.79 -8.91
CA MET A 175 -2.83 0.83 -7.82
C MET A 175 -4.15 0.09 -7.62
N MET A 176 -4.06 -1.24 -7.50
CA MET A 176 -5.15 -2.10 -7.07
C MET A 176 -5.61 -1.73 -5.67
N THR A 177 -6.93 -1.58 -5.47
CA THR A 177 -7.51 -1.23 -4.16
C THR A 177 -8.12 -2.42 -3.43
N VAL A 178 -8.27 -3.55 -4.12
CA VAL A 178 -8.98 -4.73 -3.63
C VAL A 178 -8.18 -6.00 -3.96
N ASN A 179 -8.23 -6.97 -3.05
CA ASN A 179 -7.74 -8.32 -3.33
C ASN A 179 -8.74 -9.03 -4.24
N ILE A 180 -8.34 -9.29 -5.49
CA ILE A 180 -9.10 -10.09 -6.46
C ILE A 180 -8.66 -11.55 -6.38
N ASP A 181 -7.37 -11.80 -6.58
CA ASP A 181 -6.75 -13.13 -6.52
C ASP A 181 -5.38 -12.99 -5.86
N ILE A 182 -5.27 -13.49 -4.62
CA ILE A 182 -4.05 -13.38 -3.81
C ILE A 182 -2.93 -14.26 -4.40
N GLU A 183 -3.28 -15.43 -4.93
CA GLU A 183 -2.31 -16.35 -5.53
C GLU A 183 -1.75 -15.80 -6.84
N ASP A 184 -2.57 -15.08 -7.61
CA ASP A 184 -2.16 -14.40 -8.84
C ASP A 184 -1.51 -13.02 -8.59
N GLY A 185 -1.32 -12.61 -7.33
CA GLY A 185 -0.72 -11.31 -6.97
C GLY A 185 -1.60 -10.09 -7.26
N LEU A 186 -2.85 -10.27 -7.66
CA LEU A 186 -3.83 -9.21 -7.86
C LEU A 186 -4.42 -8.76 -6.52
N VAL A 187 -3.56 -8.14 -5.72
CA VAL A 187 -3.82 -7.72 -4.35
C VAL A 187 -3.88 -6.21 -4.21
N ASN A 188 -4.52 -5.72 -3.14
CA ASN A 188 -4.49 -4.32 -2.75
C ASN A 188 -3.03 -3.85 -2.58
N GLY A 189 -2.65 -2.80 -3.31
CA GLY A 189 -1.29 -2.28 -3.36
C GLY A 189 -0.50 -2.66 -4.61
N ALA A 190 -0.93 -3.66 -5.39
CA ALA A 190 -0.28 -3.99 -6.65
C ALA A 190 -0.38 -2.81 -7.61
N CYS A 191 0.76 -2.32 -8.10
CA CYS A 191 0.85 -1.14 -8.95
C CYS A 191 1.27 -1.52 -10.38
N GLY A 192 0.74 -0.81 -11.35
CA GLY A 192 1.11 -0.97 -12.75
C GLY A 192 0.74 0.24 -13.60
N LYS A 193 1.23 0.27 -14.84
CA LYS A 193 0.93 1.32 -15.81
C LYS A 193 -0.23 0.89 -16.71
N LEU A 194 -1.21 1.77 -16.92
CA LEU A 194 -2.32 1.55 -17.84
C LEU A 194 -1.83 1.73 -19.27
N ILE A 195 -1.98 0.71 -20.12
CA ILE A 195 -1.51 0.73 -21.51
C ILE A 195 -2.66 0.89 -22.51
N MET A 196 -3.85 0.37 -22.17
CA MET A 196 -4.99 0.40 -23.09
C MET A 196 -6.32 0.27 -22.33
N ILE A 197 -7.37 0.83 -22.91
CA ILE A 197 -8.75 0.78 -22.40
C ILE A 197 -9.63 0.09 -23.46
N ASP A 198 -10.34 -0.97 -23.08
CA ASP A 198 -11.46 -1.46 -23.90
C ASP A 198 -12.74 -0.72 -23.51
N TYR A 199 -13.57 -0.41 -24.51
CA TYR A 199 -14.87 0.20 -24.32
C TYR A 199 -16.00 -0.76 -24.67
N GLY A 200 -17.10 -0.68 -23.92
CA GLY A 200 -18.35 -1.36 -24.19
C GLY A 200 -19.52 -0.39 -24.22
N LYS A 201 -20.68 -0.84 -24.71
CA LYS A 201 -21.91 -0.03 -24.69
C LYS A 201 -22.84 -0.47 -23.56
N LEU A 202 -23.35 0.48 -22.80
CA LEU A 202 -24.39 0.22 -21.81
C LEU A 202 -25.70 -0.15 -22.52
N GLN A 203 -26.30 -1.29 -22.16
CA GLN A 203 -27.52 -1.77 -22.81
C GLN A 203 -28.71 -0.80 -22.71
N LYS A 204 -28.82 -0.04 -21.61
CA LYS A 204 -29.97 0.87 -21.37
C LYS A 204 -29.82 2.23 -22.04
N THR A 205 -28.60 2.78 -22.07
CA THR A 205 -28.35 4.16 -22.53
C THR A 205 -27.61 4.23 -23.86
N ASN A 206 -27.10 3.10 -24.35
CA ASN A 206 -26.21 3.00 -25.52
C ASN A 206 -24.92 3.83 -25.40
N GLU A 207 -24.61 4.30 -24.20
CA GLU A 207 -23.41 5.08 -23.87
C GLU A 207 -22.17 4.18 -23.94
N THR A 208 -21.09 4.70 -24.51
CA THR A 208 -19.80 4.02 -24.60
C THR A 208 -19.02 4.28 -23.32
N VAL A 209 -18.66 3.22 -22.59
CA VAL A 209 -18.00 3.30 -21.28
C VAL A 209 -16.83 2.34 -21.20
N PRO A 210 -15.78 2.65 -20.41
CA PRO A 210 -14.68 1.73 -20.17
C PRO A 210 -15.19 0.42 -19.56
N CYS A 211 -14.78 -0.72 -20.12
CA CYS A 211 -15.20 -2.05 -19.65
C CYS A 211 -14.03 -2.95 -19.24
N ARG A 212 -12.80 -2.65 -19.68
CA ARG A 212 -11.59 -3.37 -19.27
C ARG A 212 -10.36 -2.45 -19.37
N LEU A 213 -9.47 -2.57 -18.38
CA LEU A 213 -8.19 -1.90 -18.35
C LEU A 213 -7.09 -2.92 -18.62
N TRP A 214 -6.12 -2.59 -19.47
CA TRP A 214 -4.96 -3.43 -19.72
C TRP A 214 -3.74 -2.81 -19.05
N ILE A 215 -3.29 -3.41 -17.96
CA ILE A 215 -2.25 -2.87 -17.09
C ILE A 215 -1.00 -3.75 -17.15
N ILE A 216 0.16 -3.13 -17.34
CA ILE A 216 1.46 -3.77 -17.10
C ILE A 216 1.85 -3.54 -15.64
N PHE A 217 1.85 -4.61 -14.84
CA PHE A 217 2.22 -4.54 -13.43
C PHE A 217 3.74 -4.48 -13.24
N ASN A 218 4.18 -3.80 -12.16
CA ASN A 218 5.59 -3.67 -11.84
C ASN A 218 6.26 -5.02 -11.52
N GLU A 219 5.50 -5.97 -10.96
CA GLU A 219 5.94 -7.34 -10.73
C GLU A 219 5.44 -8.25 -11.85
N GLU A 220 6.35 -8.85 -12.63
CA GLU A 220 6.01 -9.68 -13.80
C GLU A 220 5.07 -10.85 -13.47
N LYS A 221 5.23 -11.43 -12.28
CA LYS A 221 4.40 -12.54 -11.78
C LYS A 221 2.93 -12.13 -11.54
N THR A 222 2.65 -10.85 -11.31
CA THR A 222 1.31 -10.36 -10.98
C THR A 222 0.39 -10.46 -12.19
N GLY A 223 -0.74 -11.14 -12.03
CA GLY A 223 -1.75 -11.33 -13.06
C GLY A 223 -1.43 -12.43 -14.08
N ARG A 224 -0.43 -13.28 -13.85
CA ARG A 224 0.01 -14.31 -14.81
C ARG A 224 -1.10 -15.30 -15.16
N LYS A 225 -1.85 -15.78 -14.17
CA LYS A 225 -3.00 -16.68 -14.37
C LYS A 225 -4.11 -15.95 -15.10
N THR A 226 -4.37 -14.70 -14.75
CA THR A 226 -5.35 -13.85 -15.44
C THR A 226 -4.98 -13.66 -16.92
N ARG A 227 -3.70 -13.37 -17.25
CA ARG A 227 -3.24 -13.29 -18.65
C ARG A 227 -3.42 -14.59 -19.42
N ALA A 228 -3.15 -15.74 -18.78
CA ALA A 228 -3.35 -17.05 -19.40
C ALA A 228 -4.83 -17.28 -19.78
N ASN A 229 -5.77 -16.89 -18.92
CA ASN A 229 -7.21 -17.01 -19.18
C ASN A 229 -7.69 -16.14 -20.36
N PHE A 230 -7.01 -15.02 -20.62
CA PHE A 230 -7.35 -14.09 -21.71
C PHE A 230 -6.51 -14.30 -22.98
N GLN A 231 -5.63 -15.29 -23.01
CA GLN A 231 -4.62 -15.45 -24.07
C GLN A 231 -5.22 -15.52 -25.49
N ASN A 232 -6.37 -16.17 -25.66
CA ASN A 232 -7.04 -16.25 -26.96
C ASN A 232 -7.51 -14.87 -27.45
N VAL A 233 -8.13 -14.08 -26.57
CA VAL A 233 -8.57 -12.71 -26.88
C VAL A 233 -7.37 -11.84 -27.22
N MET A 234 -6.29 -11.97 -26.46
CA MET A 234 -5.07 -11.19 -26.65
C MET A 234 -4.42 -11.49 -28.00
N ARG A 235 -4.24 -12.77 -28.35
CA ARG A 235 -3.69 -13.18 -29.66
C ARG A 235 -4.55 -12.70 -30.83
N ASN A 236 -5.87 -12.88 -30.75
CA ASN A 236 -6.79 -12.49 -31.82
C ASN A 236 -6.81 -10.98 -32.06
N ARG A 237 -6.53 -10.19 -31.03
CA ARG A 237 -6.49 -8.72 -31.09
C ARG A 237 -5.07 -8.15 -31.17
N ASN A 238 -4.05 -9.00 -31.29
CA ASN A 238 -2.63 -8.62 -31.28
C ASN A 238 -2.22 -7.76 -30.07
N ILE A 239 -2.72 -8.11 -28.87
CA ILE A 239 -2.43 -7.45 -27.60
C ILE A 239 -1.18 -8.09 -26.98
N ASP A 240 -0.27 -7.26 -26.45
CA ASP A 240 0.92 -7.72 -25.74
C ASP A 240 0.54 -8.63 -24.54
N LEU A 241 1.13 -9.83 -24.52
CA LEU A 241 0.92 -10.88 -23.52
C LEU A 241 1.47 -10.54 -22.13
N SER A 242 2.17 -9.42 -21.98
CA SER A 242 2.56 -8.85 -20.68
C SER A 242 1.42 -8.09 -19.99
N LEU A 243 0.37 -7.69 -20.73
CA LEU A 243 -0.72 -6.87 -20.23
C LEU A 243 -1.75 -7.70 -19.47
N THR A 244 -2.01 -7.33 -18.23
CA THR A 244 -3.02 -7.97 -17.39
C THR A 244 -4.36 -7.24 -17.54
N PRO A 245 -5.45 -7.95 -17.93
CA PRO A 245 -6.78 -7.36 -17.99
C PRO A 245 -7.39 -7.20 -16.59
N ILE A 246 -7.87 -5.99 -16.29
CA ILE A 246 -8.59 -5.66 -15.06
C ILE A 246 -10.00 -5.19 -15.43
N GLU A 247 -11.00 -5.89 -14.91
CA GLU A 247 -12.42 -5.63 -15.15
C GLU A 247 -13.10 -5.09 -13.88
N PRO A 248 -14.27 -4.42 -14.00
CA PRO A 248 -15.01 -3.93 -12.84
C PRO A 248 -15.45 -5.07 -11.92
N VAL A 249 -15.27 -4.88 -10.61
CA VAL A 249 -15.73 -5.82 -9.58
C VAL A 249 -16.93 -5.23 -8.84
N THR A 250 -17.77 -6.10 -8.27
CA THR A 250 -18.91 -5.70 -7.46
C THR A 250 -18.60 -5.89 -5.97
N ARG A 251 -18.97 -4.92 -5.14
CA ARG A 251 -18.93 -5.01 -3.67
C ARG A 251 -20.24 -4.53 -3.06
N GLN A 252 -20.71 -5.25 -2.05
CA GLN A 252 -21.84 -4.81 -1.25
C GLN A 252 -21.38 -3.74 -0.25
N ILE A 253 -22.02 -2.57 -0.30
CA ILE A 253 -21.77 -1.45 0.59
C ILE A 253 -22.66 -1.57 1.81
N ASN A 254 -22.07 -1.41 2.99
CA ASN A 254 -22.81 -1.34 4.23
C ASN A 254 -23.59 -0.03 4.27
N THR A 255 -24.92 -0.12 4.24
CA THR A 255 -25.79 1.03 4.45
C THR A 255 -26.40 0.97 5.85
N LYS A 256 -26.79 2.13 6.39
CA LYS A 256 -27.51 2.21 7.66
C LYS A 256 -28.93 1.63 7.57
N SER A 257 -29.43 1.35 6.37
CA SER A 257 -30.77 0.80 6.16
C SER A 257 -30.74 -0.72 6.26
N THR A 258 -31.62 -1.30 7.08
CA THR A 258 -31.76 -2.76 7.19
C THR A 258 -32.50 -3.37 6.01
N ASN A 259 -33.28 -2.57 5.26
CA ASN A 259 -34.17 -3.06 4.22
C ASN A 259 -33.57 -2.96 2.81
N PHE A 260 -32.45 -2.24 2.67
CA PHE A 260 -31.79 -2.03 1.37
C PHE A 260 -30.32 -2.41 1.45
N LYS A 261 -29.89 -3.22 0.48
CA LYS A 261 -28.49 -3.51 0.23
C LYS A 261 -28.07 -2.72 -1.00
N VAL A 262 -26.95 -2.02 -0.92
CA VAL A 262 -26.38 -1.34 -2.09
C VAL A 262 -25.18 -2.11 -2.57
N GLU A 263 -25.09 -2.35 -3.87
CA GLU A 263 -23.94 -2.93 -4.53
C GLU A 263 -23.31 -1.88 -5.44
N ARG A 264 -21.99 -1.73 -5.35
CA ARG A 264 -21.21 -0.87 -6.26
C ARG A 264 -20.40 -1.74 -7.20
N LYS A 265 -20.51 -1.46 -8.50
CA LYS A 265 -19.65 -2.02 -9.55
C LYS A 265 -18.71 -0.94 -10.10
N GLN A 266 -17.40 -1.17 -10.00
CA GLN A 266 -16.36 -0.25 -10.45
C GLN A 266 -15.02 -0.99 -10.63
N PHE A 267 -14.09 -0.46 -11.43
CA PHE A 267 -12.71 -0.95 -11.44
C PHE A 267 -12.07 -0.82 -10.05
N PRO A 268 -11.38 -1.87 -9.56
CA PRO A 268 -10.72 -1.84 -8.26
C PRO A 268 -9.33 -1.20 -8.35
N VAL A 269 -9.25 0.00 -8.95
CA VAL A 269 -7.99 0.75 -9.11
C VAL A 269 -8.17 2.23 -8.76
N VAL A 270 -7.07 2.87 -8.35
CA VAL A 270 -6.96 4.32 -8.17
C VAL A 270 -5.65 4.83 -8.78
N PRO A 271 -5.58 6.10 -9.22
CA PRO A 271 -4.33 6.70 -9.69
C PRO A 271 -3.20 6.56 -8.67
N CYS A 272 -1.98 6.32 -9.16
CA CYS A 272 -0.82 5.94 -8.34
C CYS A 272 0.50 6.51 -8.90
N GLU A 273 0.48 7.71 -9.46
CA GLU A 273 1.72 8.46 -9.74
C GLU A 273 2.37 8.94 -8.43
N ALA A 274 1.51 9.16 -7.43
CA ALA A 274 1.85 9.33 -6.05
C ALA A 274 1.08 8.37 -5.14
N MET A 275 1.66 8.09 -3.98
CA MET A 275 0.99 7.39 -2.89
C MET A 275 1.41 7.95 -1.53
N THR A 276 0.68 7.60 -0.47
CA THR A 276 1.09 8.00 0.87
C THR A 276 2.25 7.15 1.37
N ILE A 277 3.02 7.66 2.33
CA ILE A 277 4.09 6.89 3.00
C ILE A 277 3.53 5.61 3.64
N TYR A 278 2.30 5.66 4.19
CA TYR A 278 1.63 4.46 4.70
C TYR A 278 1.36 3.42 3.62
N LYS A 279 0.91 3.85 2.43
CA LYS A 279 0.62 2.96 1.30
C LYS A 279 1.87 2.42 0.61
N SER A 280 3.00 3.12 0.72
CA SER A 280 4.28 2.65 0.15
C SER A 280 4.95 1.59 1.01
N GLN A 281 4.53 1.41 2.27
CA GLN A 281 5.10 0.43 3.19
C GLN A 281 4.99 -1.00 2.60
N GLY A 282 6.12 -1.70 2.56
CA GLY A 282 6.27 -2.99 1.89
C GLY A 282 6.77 -2.90 0.44
N GLY A 283 6.44 -1.83 -0.28
CA GLY A 283 6.86 -1.61 -1.67
C GLY A 283 8.37 -1.41 -1.83
N THR A 284 8.86 -1.73 -3.04
CA THR A 284 10.25 -1.55 -3.48
C THR A 284 10.24 -0.88 -4.85
N TYR A 285 11.02 0.19 -5.01
CA TYR A 285 11.07 0.95 -6.26
C TYR A 285 12.51 1.34 -6.60
N GLU A 286 12.82 1.42 -7.89
CA GLU A 286 14.12 1.86 -8.36
C GLU A 286 14.35 3.35 -8.08
N LYS A 287 13.32 4.18 -8.31
CA LYS A 287 13.35 5.61 -8.06
C LYS A 287 12.17 6.03 -7.18
N VAL A 288 12.46 6.79 -6.13
CA VAL A 288 11.49 7.29 -5.15
C VAL A 288 11.75 8.77 -4.90
N VAL A 289 10.71 9.58 -5.06
CA VAL A 289 10.72 10.99 -4.63
C VAL A 289 9.96 11.10 -3.32
N VAL A 290 10.63 11.55 -2.26
CA VAL A 290 10.03 11.78 -0.94
C VAL A 290 9.83 13.27 -0.73
N ASN A 291 8.57 13.68 -0.60
CA ASN A 291 8.22 15.05 -0.25
C ASN A 291 8.31 15.23 1.27
N LEU A 292 9.39 15.85 1.73
CA LEU A 292 9.65 16.08 3.14
C LEU A 292 8.74 17.17 3.69
N LYS A 293 8.26 16.95 4.92
CA LYS A 293 7.48 17.92 5.69
C LYS A 293 8.09 18.11 7.06
N LYS A 294 7.97 19.33 7.57
CA LYS A 294 8.32 19.63 8.95
C LYS A 294 7.52 18.72 9.89
N GLY A 295 8.21 18.13 10.87
CA GLY A 295 7.59 17.24 11.86
C GLY A 295 7.24 15.84 11.33
N MET A 296 7.88 15.39 10.24
CA MET A 296 7.90 13.97 9.92
C MET A 296 8.62 13.20 11.03
N THR A 297 8.04 12.07 11.42
CA THR A 297 8.58 11.15 12.42
C THR A 297 9.74 10.34 11.84
N ARG A 298 10.55 9.75 12.73
CA ARG A 298 11.60 8.79 12.37
C ARG A 298 11.06 7.67 11.47
N SER A 299 9.92 7.08 11.86
CA SER A 299 9.27 6.01 11.09
C SER A 299 8.80 6.47 9.70
N GLU A 300 8.24 7.69 9.59
CA GLU A 300 7.83 8.24 8.27
C GLU A 300 9.05 8.44 7.36
N LEU A 301 10.13 9.03 7.87
CA LEU A 301 11.38 9.21 7.11
C LEU A 301 11.99 7.87 6.69
N TYR A 302 12.07 6.92 7.63
CA TYR A 302 12.61 5.58 7.36
C TYR A 302 11.77 4.82 6.35
N VAL A 303 10.44 4.76 6.51
CA VAL A 303 9.57 4.05 5.56
C VAL A 303 9.67 4.68 4.19
N ALA A 304 9.55 6.00 4.06
CA ALA A 304 9.61 6.69 2.78
C ALA A 304 10.94 6.47 2.04
N SER A 305 12.06 6.59 2.76
CA SER A 305 13.39 6.49 2.16
C SER A 305 13.81 5.05 1.85
N SER A 306 13.42 4.09 2.70
CA SER A 306 13.77 2.68 2.56
C SER A 306 13.04 1.96 1.42
N ARG A 307 12.18 2.66 0.67
CA ARG A 307 11.52 2.13 -0.52
C ARG A 307 12.47 2.07 -1.72
N ALA A 308 13.47 2.94 -1.77
CA ALA A 308 14.48 2.96 -2.83
C ALA A 308 15.47 1.80 -2.68
N THR A 309 15.89 1.20 -3.78
CA THR A 309 16.88 0.10 -3.80
C THR A 309 18.33 0.57 -3.64
N LYS A 310 18.63 1.81 -4.04
CA LYS A 310 19.97 2.42 -3.97
C LYS A 310 19.86 3.89 -3.60
N ALA A 311 20.91 4.48 -3.03
CA ALA A 311 20.93 5.92 -2.72
C ALA A 311 20.73 6.77 -3.98
N GLY A 312 21.29 6.36 -5.12
CA GLY A 312 21.11 7.03 -6.40
C GLY A 312 19.66 7.14 -6.89
N GLY A 313 18.78 6.25 -6.41
CA GLY A 313 17.35 6.26 -6.71
C GLY A 313 16.49 7.00 -5.69
N LEU A 314 17.07 7.50 -4.60
CA LEU A 314 16.35 8.30 -3.61
C LEU A 314 16.49 9.79 -3.95
N TYR A 315 15.35 10.47 -4.00
CA TYR A 315 15.28 11.92 -4.21
C TYR A 315 14.45 12.54 -3.09
N LEU A 316 14.98 13.58 -2.44
CA LEU A 316 14.32 14.28 -1.35
C LEU A 316 13.93 15.68 -1.76
N VAL A 317 12.72 16.10 -1.39
CA VAL A 317 12.19 17.43 -1.72
C VAL A 317 11.86 18.16 -0.45
N GLY A 318 12.54 19.29 -0.22
CA GLY A 318 12.50 20.04 1.04
C GLY A 318 13.70 19.71 1.95
N ASP A 319 13.60 20.13 3.21
CA ASP A 319 14.73 20.04 4.15
C ASP A 319 14.75 18.71 4.90
N PHE A 320 15.86 17.98 4.77
CA PHE A 320 16.11 16.80 5.58
C PHE A 320 16.60 17.20 6.99
N VAL A 321 15.73 16.98 7.98
CA VAL A 321 16.06 17.14 9.39
C VAL A 321 16.24 15.75 10.00
N PRO A 322 17.45 15.41 10.49
CA PRO A 322 17.68 14.09 11.08
C PRO A 322 16.81 13.93 12.34
N PRO A 323 16.19 12.75 12.55
CA PRO A 323 15.42 12.49 13.76
C PRO A 323 16.34 12.49 14.98
N LYS A 324 15.81 12.93 16.12
CA LYS A 324 16.50 12.81 17.40
C LYS A 324 16.66 11.33 17.77
N PRO A 325 17.71 10.98 18.53
CA PRO A 325 17.81 9.66 19.14
C PRO A 325 16.58 9.32 19.98
N PRO A 326 16.18 8.04 20.05
CA PRO A 326 15.10 7.62 20.93
C PRO A 326 15.41 7.97 22.38
N GLU A 327 14.39 8.49 23.08
CA GLU A 327 14.46 8.70 24.52
C GLU A 327 14.52 7.35 25.26
N SER A 328 14.92 7.36 26.53
CA SER A 328 15.05 6.14 27.35
C SER A 328 13.73 5.37 27.52
N ASN A 329 12.60 6.05 27.35
CA ASN A 329 11.23 5.51 27.40
C ASN A 329 10.63 5.24 26.01
N ASP A 330 11.41 5.28 24.92
CA ASP A 330 10.93 4.92 23.59
C ASP A 330 10.43 3.47 23.61
N ALA A 331 9.15 3.31 23.32
CA ALA A 331 8.48 2.02 23.48
C ALA A 331 9.05 0.93 22.54
N VAL A 332 9.50 1.30 21.34
CA VAL A 332 10.09 0.36 20.38
C VAL A 332 11.47 -0.06 20.87
N ALA A 333 12.28 0.90 21.33
CA ALA A 333 13.60 0.63 21.88
C ALA A 333 13.54 -0.27 23.13
N MET A 334 12.62 0.01 24.06
CA MET A 334 12.39 -0.82 25.24
C MET A 334 11.91 -2.23 24.86
N MET A 335 10.99 -2.33 23.92
CA MET A 335 10.47 -3.62 23.44
C MET A 335 11.57 -4.50 22.83
N PHE A 336 12.42 -3.94 21.96
CA PHE A 336 13.55 -4.70 21.40
C PHE A 336 14.57 -5.08 22.48
N LYS A 337 14.85 -4.18 23.43
CA LYS A 337 15.75 -4.48 24.56
C LYS A 337 15.25 -5.70 25.35
N ASN A 338 13.97 -5.70 25.73
CA ASN A 338 13.37 -6.78 26.53
C ASN A 338 13.30 -8.10 25.74
N MET A 339 12.92 -8.07 24.46
CA MET A 339 12.85 -9.30 23.67
C MET A 339 14.22 -9.91 23.40
N ARG A 340 15.24 -9.08 23.14
CA ARG A 340 16.62 -9.56 22.95
C ARG A 340 17.21 -10.17 24.22
N SER A 341 16.83 -9.69 25.40
CA SER A 341 17.35 -10.24 26.66
C SER A 341 16.61 -11.49 27.13
N GLU A 342 15.29 -11.55 26.94
CA GLU A 342 14.46 -12.56 27.62
C GLU A 342 13.76 -13.54 26.68
N ARG A 343 13.57 -13.18 25.40
CA ARG A 343 12.64 -13.88 24.49
C ARG A 343 13.22 -14.05 23.09
N MET A 344 14.51 -14.29 22.96
CA MET A 344 15.10 -14.68 21.68
C MET A 344 14.77 -16.14 21.37
N LEU A 345 14.26 -16.40 20.17
CA LEU A 345 14.05 -17.76 19.66
C LEU A 345 15.39 -18.49 19.63
N LYS A 346 15.45 -19.64 20.30
CA LYS A 346 16.61 -20.54 20.27
C LYS A 346 16.26 -21.72 19.39
N PHE A 347 16.98 -21.91 18.29
CA PHE A 347 16.80 -23.12 17.48
C PHE A 347 17.38 -24.31 18.23
N SER A 348 16.52 -25.26 18.59
CA SER A 348 16.92 -26.61 18.96
C SER A 348 16.79 -27.52 17.74
N LEU A 349 17.64 -27.32 16.74
CA LEU A 349 17.79 -28.25 15.63
C LEU A 349 19.11 -29.00 15.84
N GLU A 350 19.02 -30.15 16.51
CA GLU A 350 20.02 -31.20 16.34
C GLU A 350 19.80 -31.79 14.94
N PHE A 351 20.70 -31.46 14.00
CA PHE A 351 20.74 -32.19 12.74
C PHE A 351 21.25 -33.60 13.05
N PRO A 352 20.55 -34.68 12.67
CA PRO A 352 21.13 -36.01 12.75
C PRO A 352 22.41 -36.00 11.93
N GLU A 353 23.52 -36.44 12.53
CA GLU A 353 24.79 -36.63 11.80
C GLU A 353 24.51 -37.50 10.57
N GLU A 354 24.99 -37.06 9.41
CA GLU A 354 24.90 -37.80 8.17
C GLU A 354 25.58 -39.18 8.37
N SER A 355 24.78 -40.24 8.41
CA SER A 355 25.25 -41.62 8.52
C SER A 355 25.82 -42.13 7.21
#